data_AF-A0A841D6B5-F1
#
_entry.id   AF-A0A841D6B5-F1
#
_cell.length_a   1.000
_cell.length_b   1.000
_cell.length_c   1.000
_cell.angle_alpha   90.00
_cell.angle_beta   90.00
_cell.angle_gamma   90.00
#
_symmetry.space_group_name_H-M   'P 1'
#
loop_
_entity.id
_entity.type
_entity.pdbx_description
1 polymer ?
#
loop_
_entity_poly.entity_id
_entity_poly.type
_entity_poly.pdbx_seq_one_letter_code
_entity_poly.pdbx_strand_id
1 'polypeptide(L)'
;MPAATFAGTLATQIKLAPPRDPEYKGMVERHNGFLETSFLPGRVFASPADFNTQLAEWLPQANARTVRSIQGRPVDLLQVDYQSMLVLPPLAPQVGLHHRVRLGRDYHVRLDTVDYSIDPRVIGRFIDVVASAQEVTARCDGHVVAHHVRSWAKHGVVTDPAHAATAAQMRQALAAERQSRQAAMRHHADGHAVMVRALPDYDALFGVDFTPSGSQTKARSE
;
A
#
# COMPACT_ATOMS: atom_id res chain seq x y z
N MET A 1 9.38 -0.45 12.31
CA MET A 1 10.23 -1.00 13.39
C MET A 1 11.07 0.12 14.01
N PRO A 2 11.24 0.21 15.34
CA PRO A 2 12.19 1.14 15.96
C PRO A 2 13.65 0.84 15.56
N ALA A 3 14.50 1.85 15.49
CA ALA A 3 15.88 1.72 15.02
C ALA A 3 16.73 0.74 15.87
N ALA A 4 16.51 0.70 17.19
CA ALA A 4 17.22 -0.23 18.08
C ALA A 4 16.89 -1.71 17.79
N THR A 5 15.64 -2.02 17.47
CA THR A 5 15.23 -3.38 17.09
C THR A 5 15.89 -3.80 15.79
N PHE A 6 15.97 -2.90 14.81
CA PHE A 6 16.66 -3.14 13.53
C PHE A 6 18.15 -3.45 13.75
N ALA A 7 18.81 -2.65 14.59
CA ALA A 7 20.20 -2.84 14.94
C ALA A 7 20.43 -4.22 15.60
N GLY A 8 19.59 -4.58 16.57
CA GLY A 8 19.62 -5.88 17.24
C GLY A 8 19.41 -7.05 16.28
N THR A 9 18.46 -6.97 15.35
CA THR A 9 18.21 -8.03 14.35
C THR A 9 19.37 -8.25 13.40
N LEU A 10 20.26 -7.26 13.21
CA LEU A 10 21.45 -7.38 12.35
C LEU A 10 22.74 -7.58 13.14
N ALA A 11 22.68 -7.72 14.47
CA ALA A 11 23.85 -7.72 15.34
C ALA A 11 24.76 -6.48 15.13
N THR A 12 24.13 -5.32 14.90
CA THR A 12 24.82 -4.04 14.67
C THR A 12 24.52 -3.04 15.79
N GLN A 13 25.35 -2.00 15.89
CA GLN A 13 25.15 -0.89 16.82
C GLN A 13 24.98 0.41 16.03
N ILE A 14 23.93 1.18 16.36
CA ILE A 14 23.78 2.54 15.85
C ILE A 14 24.66 3.47 16.70
N LYS A 15 25.71 4.02 16.10
CA LYS A 15 26.57 5.02 16.73
C LYS A 15 26.22 6.40 16.22
N LEU A 16 25.66 7.24 17.09
CA LEU A 16 25.43 8.65 16.81
C LEU A 16 26.75 9.41 16.94
N ALA A 17 27.04 10.30 15.99
CA ALA A 17 28.22 11.16 16.07
C ALA A 17 28.14 12.04 17.34
N PRO A 18 29.21 12.10 18.15
CA PRO A 18 29.24 12.98 19.31
C PRO A 18 29.05 14.45 18.91
N PRO A 19 28.41 15.28 19.75
CA PRO A 19 28.33 16.71 19.50
C PRO A 19 29.73 17.32 19.37
N ARG A 20 29.96 18.13 18.33
CA ARG A 20 31.22 18.85 18.07
C ARG A 20 32.44 17.94 17.83
N ASP A 21 32.23 16.75 17.26
CA ASP A 21 33.32 15.90 16.77
C ASP A 21 33.47 16.02 15.24
N PRO A 22 34.36 16.91 14.75
CA PRO A 22 34.57 17.11 13.32
C PRO A 22 35.24 15.92 12.64
N GLU A 23 36.00 15.09 13.36
CA GLU A 23 36.67 13.92 12.78
C GLU A 23 35.64 12.85 12.38
N TYR A 24 34.63 12.65 13.24
CA TYR A 24 33.50 11.75 12.96
C TYR A 24 32.76 12.12 11.67
N LYS A 25 32.66 13.42 11.38
CA LYS A 25 32.01 13.95 10.19
C LYS A 25 32.91 13.89 8.95
N GLY A 26 34.21 14.06 9.14
CA GLY A 26 35.20 14.19 8.07
C GLY A 26 35.31 12.98 7.14
N MET A 27 34.94 11.77 7.59
CA MET A 27 34.87 10.61 6.71
C MET A 27 33.72 10.74 5.69
N VAL A 28 32.51 11.07 6.16
CA VAL A 28 31.32 11.23 5.31
C VAL A 28 31.52 12.38 4.32
N GLU A 29 32.04 13.52 4.80
CA GLU A 29 32.31 14.68 3.97
C GLU A 29 33.33 14.40 2.86
N ARG A 30 34.40 13.64 3.16
CA ARG A 30 35.38 13.25 2.14
C ARG A 30 34.78 12.34 1.06
N HIS A 31 33.89 11.42 1.42
CA HIS A 31 33.21 10.56 0.44
C HIS A 31 32.25 11.38 -0.44
N ASN A 32 31.47 12.28 0.16
CA ASN A 32 30.60 13.18 -0.59
C ASN A 32 31.39 14.09 -1.53
N GLY A 33 32.46 14.71 -1.04
CA GLY A 33 33.34 15.55 -1.87
C GLY A 33 34.00 14.76 -3.00
N PHE A 34 34.36 13.49 -2.79
CA PHE A 34 34.86 12.64 -3.88
C PHE A 34 33.78 12.44 -4.96
N LEU A 35 32.55 12.10 -4.59
CA LEU A 35 31.45 11.97 -5.56
C LEU A 35 31.20 13.29 -6.31
N GLU A 36 31.19 14.42 -5.60
CA GLU A 36 30.96 15.75 -6.18
C GLU A 36 32.04 16.17 -7.18
N THR A 37 33.29 15.80 -6.93
CA THR A 37 34.44 16.21 -7.77
C THR A 37 34.78 15.23 -8.88
N SER A 38 34.36 13.96 -8.78
CA SER A 38 34.80 12.91 -9.70
C SER A 38 33.66 12.20 -10.45
N PHE A 39 32.47 12.11 -9.86
CA PHE A 39 31.31 11.49 -10.50
C PHE A 39 30.41 12.53 -11.15
N LEU A 40 30.03 13.59 -10.42
CA LEU A 40 29.04 14.57 -10.87
C LEU A 40 29.46 15.51 -12.03
N PRO A 41 30.73 15.97 -12.15
CA PRO A 41 31.04 17.04 -13.11
C PRO A 41 30.76 16.66 -14.56
N GLY A 42 30.03 17.53 -15.27
CA GLY A 42 29.73 17.38 -16.70
C GLY A 42 28.66 16.34 -17.05
N ARG A 43 28.08 15.64 -16.06
CA ARG A 43 26.99 14.68 -16.29
C ARG A 43 25.63 15.35 -16.25
N VAL A 44 24.70 14.78 -17.01
CA VAL A 44 23.27 15.12 -16.96
C VAL A 44 22.51 13.83 -16.67
N PHE A 45 21.48 13.93 -15.84
CA PHE A 45 20.64 12.80 -15.45
C PHE A 45 19.22 13.05 -15.91
N ALA A 46 18.69 12.16 -16.74
CA ALA A 46 17.30 12.23 -17.22
C ALA A 46 16.30 11.80 -16.14
N SER A 47 16.73 10.94 -15.21
CA SER A 47 15.88 10.44 -14.12
C SER A 47 16.72 9.90 -12.95
N PRO A 48 16.12 9.64 -11.77
CA PRO A 48 16.80 8.93 -10.69
C PRO A 48 17.30 7.53 -11.09
N ALA A 49 16.60 6.85 -11.99
CA ALA A 49 17.04 5.55 -12.51
C ALA A 49 18.30 5.70 -13.37
N ASP A 50 18.34 6.71 -14.24
CA ASP A 50 19.51 7.05 -15.07
C ASP A 50 20.72 7.43 -14.20
N PHE A 51 20.51 8.22 -13.14
CA PHE A 51 21.56 8.48 -12.14
C PHE A 51 22.15 7.19 -11.55
N ASN A 52 21.31 6.26 -11.13
CA ASN A 52 21.76 4.99 -10.56
C ASN A 52 22.50 4.12 -11.58
N THR A 53 22.05 4.09 -12.83
CA THR A 53 22.74 3.39 -13.92
C THR A 53 24.13 3.96 -14.16
N GLN A 54 24.24 5.28 -14.35
CA GLN A 54 25.53 5.94 -14.55
C GLN A 54 26.47 5.77 -13.35
N LEU A 55 25.92 5.80 -12.12
CA LEU A 55 26.68 5.55 -10.90
C LEU A 55 27.22 4.11 -10.88
N ALA A 56 26.37 3.13 -11.19
CA ALA A 56 26.76 1.72 -11.22
C ALA A 56 27.85 1.45 -12.26
N GLU A 57 27.81 2.10 -13.43
CA GLU A 57 28.85 2.00 -14.46
C GLU A 57 30.17 2.64 -14.04
N TRP A 58 30.11 3.73 -13.27
CA TRP A 58 31.30 4.45 -12.81
C TRP A 58 31.99 3.78 -11.59
N LEU A 59 31.22 3.15 -10.70
CA LEU A 59 31.73 2.55 -9.46
C LEU A 59 32.90 1.56 -9.66
N PRO A 60 32.91 0.65 -10.66
CA PRO A 60 34.07 -0.21 -10.93
C PRO A 60 35.37 0.56 -11.16
N GLN A 61 35.31 1.66 -11.92
CA GLN A 61 36.48 2.52 -12.16
C GLN A 61 36.91 3.23 -10.86
N ALA A 62 35.94 3.77 -10.12
CA ALA A 62 36.20 4.43 -8.85
C ALA A 62 36.83 3.50 -7.80
N ASN A 63 36.39 2.23 -7.76
CA ASN A 63 36.86 1.22 -6.82
C ASN A 63 38.19 0.57 -7.23
N ALA A 64 38.60 0.70 -8.50
CA ALA A 64 39.89 0.25 -9.01
C ALA A 64 41.02 1.27 -8.83
N ARG A 65 40.75 2.47 -8.31
CA ARG A 65 41.78 3.49 -8.07
C ARG A 65 42.59 3.19 -6.80
N THR A 66 43.86 3.56 -6.80
CA THR A 66 44.66 3.53 -5.57
C THR A 66 44.27 4.69 -4.66
N VAL A 67 43.95 4.38 -3.41
CA VAL A 67 43.55 5.37 -2.39
C VAL A 67 44.67 5.48 -1.36
N ARG A 68 45.21 6.70 -1.19
CA ARG A 68 46.36 6.96 -0.30
C ARG A 68 46.13 6.53 1.14
N SER A 69 44.92 6.72 1.68
CA SER A 69 44.61 6.41 3.08
C SER A 69 44.61 4.92 3.41
N ILE A 70 44.30 4.06 2.44
CA ILE A 70 44.30 2.59 2.60
C ILE A 70 45.51 1.94 1.90
N GLN A 71 46.36 2.75 1.26
CA GLN A 71 47.55 2.32 0.51
C GLN A 71 47.28 1.20 -0.52
N GLY A 72 46.09 1.18 -1.12
CA GLY A 72 45.66 0.12 -2.00
C GLY A 72 44.42 0.50 -2.81
N ARG A 73 43.93 -0.43 -3.63
CA ARG A 73 42.67 -0.27 -4.36
C ARG A 73 41.52 -0.84 -3.53
N PRO A 74 40.41 -0.11 -3.33
CA PRO A 74 39.27 -0.60 -2.56
C PRO A 74 38.78 -2.00 -3.00
N VAL A 75 38.77 -2.25 -4.32
CA VAL A 75 38.34 -3.53 -4.88
C VAL A 75 39.21 -4.72 -4.43
N ASP A 76 40.51 -4.51 -4.19
CA ASP A 76 41.43 -5.58 -3.76
C ASP A 76 41.26 -5.92 -2.29
N LEU A 77 40.86 -4.94 -1.47
CA LEU A 77 40.69 -5.11 -0.02
C LEU A 77 39.31 -5.66 0.35
N LEU A 78 38.31 -5.45 -0.52
CA LEU A 78 36.92 -5.82 -0.27
C LEU A 78 36.75 -7.30 0.14
N GLN A 79 37.45 -8.22 -0.52
CA GLN A 79 37.31 -9.65 -0.24
C GLN A 79 37.85 -10.01 1.15
N VAL A 80 38.93 -9.37 1.60
CA VAL A 80 39.52 -9.58 2.93
C VAL A 80 38.58 -9.05 4.01
N ASP A 81 38.03 -7.85 3.80
CA ASP A 81 37.04 -7.26 4.71
C ASP A 81 35.78 -8.14 4.79
N TYR A 82 35.27 -8.59 3.65
CA TYR A 82 34.06 -9.42 3.57
C TYR A 82 34.21 -10.74 4.34
N GLN A 83 35.38 -11.40 4.24
CA GLN A 83 35.66 -12.62 5.00
C GLN A 83 35.76 -12.40 6.52
N SER A 84 36.00 -11.15 6.94
CA SER A 84 36.07 -10.76 8.34
C SER A 84 34.73 -10.31 8.92
N MET A 85 33.69 -10.17 8.08
CA MET A 85 32.35 -9.76 8.51
C MET A 85 31.57 -10.91 9.16
N LEU A 86 30.62 -10.55 10.03
CA LEU A 86 29.66 -11.49 10.59
C LEU A 86 28.68 -11.93 9.49
N VAL A 87 28.26 -13.21 9.54
CA VAL A 87 27.18 -13.72 8.69
C VAL A 87 25.88 -13.00 9.02
N LEU A 88 25.07 -12.74 7.99
CA LEU A 88 23.75 -12.14 8.20
C LEU A 88 22.85 -13.10 9.00
N PRO A 89 22.08 -12.57 9.96
CA PRO A 89 21.10 -13.36 10.69
C PRO A 89 20.06 -13.99 9.74
N PRO A 90 19.57 -15.21 10.04
CA PRO A 90 18.66 -15.93 9.15
C PRO A 90 17.29 -15.25 9.02
N LEU A 91 16.93 -14.40 9.99
CA LEU A 91 15.71 -13.61 9.96
C LEU A 91 16.03 -12.21 9.45
N ALA A 92 15.53 -11.88 8.26
CA ALA A 92 15.63 -10.53 7.74
C ALA A 92 14.89 -9.53 8.64
N PRO A 93 15.47 -8.35 8.91
CA PRO A 93 14.77 -7.31 9.65
C PRO A 93 13.53 -6.87 8.88
N GLN A 94 12.45 -6.52 9.59
CA GLN A 94 11.33 -5.83 8.96
C GLN A 94 11.76 -4.43 8.55
N VAL A 95 11.81 -4.21 7.24
CA VAL A 95 12.11 -2.92 6.62
C VAL A 95 10.84 -2.23 6.12
N GLY A 96 10.96 -0.96 5.78
CA GLY A 96 9.85 -0.14 5.29
C GLY A 96 9.05 0.54 6.40
N LEU A 97 8.15 1.44 5.96
CA LEU A 97 7.15 2.08 6.81
C LEU A 97 5.97 1.12 6.97
N HIS A 98 5.50 0.95 8.21
CA HIS A 98 4.36 0.10 8.55
C HIS A 98 3.28 0.97 9.17
N HIS A 99 2.08 0.96 8.58
CA HIS A 99 0.95 1.74 9.04
C HIS A 99 -0.31 0.90 9.04
N ARG A 100 -1.01 0.83 10.18
CA ARG A 100 -2.35 0.24 10.25
C ARG A 100 -3.38 1.36 10.27
N VAL A 101 -4.30 1.34 9.32
CA VAL A 101 -5.31 2.39 9.15
C VAL A 101 -6.68 1.78 8.85
N ARG A 102 -7.75 2.42 9.32
CA ARG A 102 -9.12 2.07 8.90
C ARG A 102 -9.38 2.72 7.56
N LEU A 103 -9.69 1.93 6.53
CA LEU A 103 -9.87 2.47 5.17
C LEU A 103 -11.08 3.39 5.11
N GLY A 104 -10.86 4.63 4.67
CA GLY A 104 -11.88 5.65 4.46
C GLY A 104 -12.81 5.33 3.30
N ARG A 105 -13.92 6.07 3.19
CA ARG A 105 -14.91 5.89 2.11
C ARG A 105 -14.39 6.31 0.74
N ASP A 106 -13.41 7.20 0.72
CA ASP A 106 -12.67 7.60 -0.47
C ASP A 106 -11.68 6.54 -0.95
N TYR A 107 -11.54 5.40 -0.25
CA TYR A 107 -10.69 4.26 -0.59
C TYR A 107 -9.21 4.59 -0.87
N HIS A 108 -8.70 5.71 -0.35
CA HIS A 108 -7.29 6.09 -0.47
C HIS A 108 -6.58 6.06 0.88
N VAL A 109 -5.27 5.78 0.85
CA VAL A 109 -4.38 5.92 1.99
C VAL A 109 -3.23 6.85 1.62
N ARG A 110 -3.03 7.87 2.45
CA ARG A 110 -1.90 8.79 2.32
C ARG A 110 -0.64 8.18 2.92
N LEU A 111 0.43 8.17 2.14
CA LEU A 111 1.79 7.86 2.60
C LEU A 111 2.72 9.00 2.18
N ASP A 112 3.41 9.57 3.16
CA ASP A 112 4.14 10.84 3.05
C ASP A 112 3.24 11.96 2.53
N THR A 113 3.15 12.13 1.21
CA THR A 113 2.30 13.13 0.54
C THR A 113 1.53 12.57 -0.65
N VAL A 114 1.60 11.27 -0.91
CA VAL A 114 0.94 10.62 -2.05
C VAL A 114 -0.21 9.76 -1.55
N ASP A 115 -1.36 9.89 -2.19
CA ASP A 115 -2.56 9.12 -1.91
C ASP A 115 -2.62 7.89 -2.82
N TYR A 116 -2.65 6.69 -2.24
CA TYR A 116 -2.73 5.42 -2.97
C TYR A 116 -4.11 4.80 -2.81
N SER A 117 -4.75 4.45 -3.91
CA SER A 117 -6.04 3.73 -3.89
C SER A 117 -5.88 2.32 -3.32
N ILE A 118 -6.88 1.86 -2.58
CA ILE A 118 -7.01 0.50 -2.05
C ILE A 118 -8.29 -0.12 -2.60
N ASP A 119 -8.37 -1.45 -2.70
CA ASP A 119 -9.60 -2.14 -3.10
C ASP A 119 -10.82 -1.60 -2.28
N PRO A 120 -11.80 -0.97 -2.95
CA PRO A 120 -12.97 -0.39 -2.28
C PRO A 120 -13.82 -1.43 -1.53
N ARG A 121 -13.68 -2.73 -1.82
CA ARG A 121 -14.40 -3.81 -1.11
C ARG A 121 -14.04 -3.90 0.36
N VAL A 122 -12.88 -3.36 0.76
CA VAL A 122 -12.45 -3.35 2.16
C VAL A 122 -12.64 -2.00 2.85
N ILE A 123 -13.44 -1.08 2.27
CA ILE A 123 -13.81 0.18 2.93
C ILE A 123 -14.37 -0.08 4.33
N GLY A 124 -13.90 0.71 5.30
CA GLY A 124 -14.28 0.58 6.71
C GLY A 124 -13.58 -0.57 7.45
N ARG A 125 -12.73 -1.36 6.81
CA ARG A 125 -11.90 -2.38 7.51
C ARG A 125 -10.55 -1.80 7.87
N PHE A 126 -9.87 -2.43 8.82
CA PHE A 126 -8.47 -2.14 9.09
C PHE A 126 -7.60 -2.80 8.04
N ILE A 127 -6.64 -2.05 7.53
CA ILE A 127 -5.63 -2.52 6.58
C ILE A 127 -4.24 -2.23 7.13
N ASP A 128 -3.31 -3.14 6.87
CA ASP A 128 -1.90 -3.02 7.17
C ASP A 128 -1.17 -2.62 5.88
N VAL A 129 -0.55 -1.45 5.89
CA VAL A 129 0.16 -0.87 4.76
C VAL A 129 1.65 -0.90 5.02
N VAL A 130 2.38 -1.49 4.09
CA VAL A 130 3.84 -1.56 4.09
C VAL A 130 4.37 -0.80 2.89
N ALA A 131 5.24 0.18 3.11
CA ALA A 131 5.89 0.94 2.06
C ALA A 131 7.41 0.78 2.11
N SER A 132 7.99 0.35 0.99
CA SER A 132 9.42 0.34 0.75
C SER A 132 9.81 1.56 -0.10
N ALA A 133 11.08 1.62 -0.53
CA ALA A 133 11.52 2.67 -1.43
C ALA A 133 10.99 2.51 -2.86
N GLN A 134 10.50 1.32 -3.21
CA GLN A 134 10.12 0.93 -4.57
C GLN A 134 8.64 0.59 -4.71
N GLU A 135 7.98 0.13 -3.64
CA GLU A 135 6.59 -0.31 -3.68
C GLU A 135 5.80 0.04 -2.42
N VAL A 136 4.49 0.02 -2.57
CA VAL A 136 3.50 0.15 -1.50
C VAL A 136 2.55 -1.04 -1.60
N THR A 137 2.46 -1.83 -0.53
CA THR A 137 1.55 -2.97 -0.43
C THR A 137 0.58 -2.74 0.72
N ALA A 138 -0.71 -2.97 0.48
CA ALA A 138 -1.72 -2.98 1.54
C ALA A 138 -2.32 -4.37 1.69
N ARG A 139 -2.52 -4.80 2.93
CA ARG A 139 -3.14 -6.09 3.27
C ARG A 139 -4.34 -5.89 4.19
N CYS A 140 -5.39 -6.68 3.99
CA CYS A 140 -6.56 -6.76 4.86
C CYS A 140 -6.70 -8.21 5.29
N ASP A 141 -6.64 -8.48 6.60
CA ASP A 141 -6.69 -9.84 7.17
C ASP A 141 -5.79 -10.84 6.41
N GLY A 142 -4.53 -10.44 6.20
CA GLY A 142 -3.51 -11.25 5.51
C GLY A 142 -3.56 -11.24 3.98
N HIS A 143 -4.63 -10.75 3.35
CA HIS A 143 -4.81 -10.74 1.90
C HIS A 143 -4.36 -9.43 1.29
N VAL A 144 -3.63 -9.45 0.17
CA VAL A 144 -3.22 -8.24 -0.55
C VAL A 144 -4.44 -7.58 -1.18
N VAL A 145 -4.65 -6.31 -0.85
CA VAL A 145 -5.77 -5.46 -1.32
C VAL A 145 -5.31 -4.23 -2.10
N ALA A 146 -4.00 -4.01 -2.20
CA ALA A 146 -3.38 -3.06 -3.12
C ALA A 146 -1.90 -3.38 -3.28
N HIS A 147 -1.37 -3.17 -4.49
CA HIS A 147 0.05 -3.15 -4.79
C HIS A 147 0.32 -2.00 -5.75
N HIS A 148 1.24 -1.10 -5.39
CA HIS A 148 1.60 0.07 -6.19
C HIS A 148 3.10 0.25 -6.24
N VAL A 149 3.59 0.82 -7.34
CA VAL A 149 4.95 1.37 -7.39
C VAL A 149 5.03 2.61 -6.50
N ARG A 150 6.11 2.74 -5.72
CA ARG A 150 6.35 3.90 -4.86
C ARG A 150 6.55 5.15 -5.71
N SER A 151 5.71 6.16 -5.47
CA SER A 151 5.89 7.51 -5.99
C SER A 151 6.53 8.41 -4.93
N TRP A 152 7.55 9.15 -5.35
CA TRP A 152 8.26 10.16 -4.56
C TRP A 152 7.87 11.60 -4.96
N ALA A 153 6.85 11.75 -5.81
CA ALA A 153 6.27 13.04 -6.12
C ALA A 153 5.60 13.65 -4.88
N LYS A 154 5.40 14.97 -4.90
CA LYS A 154 4.65 15.66 -3.84
C LYS A 154 3.19 15.76 -4.23
N HIS A 155 2.29 15.48 -3.28
CA HIS A 155 0.84 15.70 -3.44
C HIS A 155 0.20 14.95 -4.62
N GLY A 156 0.72 13.77 -4.95
CA GLY A 156 0.20 12.93 -6.04
C GLY A 156 -0.94 12.02 -5.61
N VAL A 157 -1.72 11.54 -6.59
CA VAL A 157 -2.75 10.51 -6.39
C VAL A 157 -2.49 9.36 -7.36
N VAL A 158 -2.36 8.14 -6.83
CA VAL A 158 -2.11 6.91 -7.59
C VAL A 158 -3.33 6.01 -7.46
N THR A 159 -4.09 5.93 -8.55
CA THR A 159 -5.32 5.13 -8.62
C THR A 159 -5.13 3.93 -9.52
N ASP A 160 -5.32 2.73 -8.98
CA ASP A 160 -5.38 1.52 -9.77
C ASP A 160 -6.70 1.52 -10.58
N PRO A 161 -6.64 1.30 -11.91
CA PRO A 161 -7.84 1.19 -12.74
C PRO A 161 -8.85 0.15 -12.23
N ALA A 162 -8.40 -0.98 -11.67
CA ALA A 162 -9.26 -2.01 -11.09
C ALA A 162 -9.98 -1.52 -9.84
N HIS A 163 -9.31 -0.73 -8.99
CA HIS A 163 -9.94 -0.08 -7.84
C HIS A 163 -11.00 0.94 -8.28
N ALA A 164 -10.68 1.76 -9.28
CA ALA A 164 -11.63 2.73 -9.83
C ALA A 164 -12.88 2.06 -10.42
N ALA A 165 -12.70 0.96 -11.17
CA ALA A 165 -13.80 0.18 -11.73
C ALA A 165 -14.68 -0.43 -10.62
N THR A 166 -14.06 -1.01 -9.59
CA THR A 166 -14.77 -1.57 -8.43
C THR A 166 -15.56 -0.50 -7.68
N ALA A 167 -14.97 0.68 -7.47
CA ALA A 167 -15.65 1.82 -6.86
C ALA A 167 -16.84 2.31 -7.70
N ALA A 168 -16.72 2.29 -9.04
CA ALA A 168 -17.84 2.64 -9.93
C ALA A 168 -19.00 1.65 -9.80
N GLN A 169 -18.72 0.34 -9.82
CA GLN A 169 -19.73 -0.72 -9.65
C GLN A 169 -20.45 -0.60 -8.30
N MET A 170 -19.70 -0.41 -7.21
CA MET A 170 -20.30 -0.26 -5.87
C MET A 170 -21.18 0.99 -5.78
N ARG A 171 -20.79 2.10 -6.42
CA ARG A 171 -21.62 3.31 -6.48
C ARG A 171 -22.91 3.09 -7.26
N GLN A 172 -22.85 2.39 -8.39
CA GLN A 172 -24.04 2.04 -9.18
C GLN A 172 -24.99 1.13 -8.40
N ALA A 173 -24.48 0.10 -7.73
CA ALA A 173 -25.28 -0.80 -6.91
C ALA A 173 -25.99 -0.04 -5.77
N LEU A 174 -25.29 0.85 -5.07
CA LEU A 174 -25.89 1.69 -4.02
C LEU A 174 -26.95 2.65 -4.58
N ALA A 175 -26.76 3.19 -5.78
CA ALA A 175 -27.74 4.04 -6.43
C ALA A 175 -29.02 3.27 -6.79
N ALA A 176 -28.88 2.06 -7.34
CA ALA A 176 -30.00 1.18 -7.65
C ALA A 176 -30.78 0.77 -6.39
N GLU A 177 -30.08 0.43 -5.30
CA GLU A 177 -30.70 0.07 -4.02
C GLU A 177 -31.44 1.25 -3.36
N ARG A 178 -30.97 2.49 -3.59
CA ARG A 178 -31.67 3.69 -3.12
C ARG A 178 -32.93 3.94 -3.94
N GLN A 179 -32.86 3.78 -5.25
CA GLN A 179 -34.02 3.92 -6.13
C GLN A 179 -35.09 2.86 -5.84
N SER A 180 -34.70 1.60 -5.61
CA SER A 180 -35.65 0.54 -5.25
C SER A 180 -36.34 0.82 -3.92
N ARG A 181 -35.60 1.28 -2.90
CA ARG A 181 -36.17 1.71 -1.61
C ARG A 181 -37.12 2.88 -1.75
N GLN A 182 -36.78 3.88 -2.57
CA GLN A 182 -37.66 5.02 -2.85
C GLN A 182 -38.92 4.58 -3.61
N ALA A 183 -38.81 3.71 -4.61
CA ALA A 183 -39.96 3.19 -5.35
C ALA A 183 -40.88 2.32 -4.47
N ALA A 184 -40.32 1.62 -3.49
CA ALA A 184 -41.07 0.85 -2.49
C ALA A 184 -41.70 1.74 -1.40
N MET A 185 -41.31 3.01 -1.29
CA MET A 185 -41.94 3.98 -0.40
C MET A 185 -43.02 4.75 -1.16
N ARG A 186 -44.29 4.55 -0.81
CA ARG A 186 -45.36 5.47 -1.22
C ARG A 186 -45.61 6.49 -0.11
N HIS A 187 -45.80 7.74 -0.49
CA HIS A 187 -46.30 8.78 0.39
C HIS A 187 -47.82 8.80 0.27
N HIS A 188 -48.52 8.62 1.39
CA HIS A 188 -49.96 8.85 1.45
C HIS A 188 -50.24 10.37 1.35
N ALA A 189 -51.47 10.73 0.98
CA ALA A 189 -51.89 12.13 0.82
C ALA A 189 -51.81 12.94 2.14
N ASP A 190 -51.74 12.26 3.28
CA ASP A 190 -51.54 12.80 4.62
C ASP A 190 -50.06 13.00 5.00
N GLY A 191 -49.12 12.65 4.12
CA GLY A 191 -47.68 12.81 4.29
C GLY A 191 -46.98 11.63 4.97
N HIS A 192 -47.70 10.59 5.41
CA HIS A 192 -47.09 9.42 6.02
C HIS A 192 -46.44 8.52 4.96
N ALA A 193 -45.15 8.20 5.16
CA ALA A 193 -44.41 7.27 4.31
C ALA A 193 -44.59 5.84 4.84
N VAL A 194 -45.14 4.95 4.01
CA VAL A 194 -45.34 3.54 4.36
C VAL A 194 -44.57 2.66 3.37
N MET A 195 -43.88 1.65 3.89
CA MET A 195 -43.20 0.63 3.07
C MET A 195 -44.23 -0.27 2.38
N VAL A 196 -44.18 -0.35 1.04
CA VAL A 196 -44.98 -1.30 0.28
C VAL A 196 -44.28 -2.67 0.31
N ARG A 197 -44.97 -3.69 0.84
CA ARG A 197 -44.59 -5.11 0.74
C ARG A 197 -45.51 -5.84 -0.23
N ALA A 198 -45.09 -7.00 -0.72
CA ALA A 198 -45.93 -7.82 -1.59
C ALA A 198 -47.18 -8.26 -0.81
N LEU A 199 -48.35 -8.29 -1.45
CA LEU A 199 -49.61 -8.75 -0.81
C LEU A 199 -49.47 -10.09 -0.08
N PRO A 200 -48.78 -11.11 -0.65
CA PRO A 200 -48.55 -12.39 0.03
C PRO A 200 -47.80 -12.30 1.36
N ASP A 201 -46.98 -11.26 1.57
CA ASP A 201 -46.29 -11.04 2.86
C ASP A 201 -47.28 -10.65 3.96
N TYR A 202 -48.31 -9.88 3.61
CA TYR A 202 -49.40 -9.53 4.52
C TYR A 202 -50.33 -10.71 4.73
N ASP A 203 -50.64 -11.44 3.66
CA ASP A 203 -51.45 -12.65 3.72
C ASP A 203 -50.83 -13.67 4.70
N ALA A 204 -49.51 -13.89 4.61
CA ALA A 204 -48.77 -14.75 5.54
C ALA A 204 -48.73 -14.19 6.97
N LEU A 205 -48.54 -12.88 7.15
CA LEU A 205 -48.49 -12.24 8.47
C LEU A 205 -49.82 -12.33 9.22
N PHE A 206 -50.93 -12.17 8.49
CA PHE A 206 -52.28 -12.21 9.04
C PHE A 206 -52.94 -13.60 8.93
N GLY A 207 -52.21 -14.60 8.40
CA GLY A 207 -52.69 -15.98 8.28
C GLY A 207 -53.88 -16.13 7.33
N VAL A 208 -54.01 -15.27 6.34
CA VAL A 208 -55.10 -15.25 5.35
C VAL A 208 -54.64 -16.04 4.13
N ASP A 209 -55.33 -17.15 3.84
CA ASP A 209 -55.08 -17.94 2.62
C ASP A 209 -56.26 -17.74 1.66
N PHE A 210 -56.02 -17.00 0.57
CA PHE A 210 -57.01 -16.77 -0.48
C PHE A 210 -56.90 -17.79 -1.62
N THR A 211 -56.10 -18.86 -1.48
CA THR A 211 -56.06 -19.91 -2.50
C THR A 211 -57.41 -20.65 -2.53
N PRO A 212 -58.17 -20.58 -3.65
CA PRO A 212 -59.41 -21.32 -3.75
C PRO A 212 -59.05 -22.81 -3.81
N SER A 213 -59.38 -23.56 -2.76
CA SER A 213 -59.28 -25.02 -2.79
C SER A 213 -60.23 -25.54 -3.87
N GLY A 214 -59.65 -26.09 -4.95
CA GLY A 214 -60.41 -26.65 -6.06
C GLY A 214 -61.36 -27.74 -5.54
N SER A 215 -62.67 -27.49 -5.66
CA SER A 215 -63.70 -28.45 -5.33
C SER A 215 -63.54 -29.72 -6.16
N GLN A 216 -63.29 -30.85 -5.50
CA GLN A 216 -63.35 -32.17 -6.14
C GLN A 216 -64.78 -32.44 -6.63
N THR A 217 -64.98 -32.38 -7.94
CA THR A 217 -66.21 -32.88 -8.57
C THR A 217 -66.20 -34.41 -8.52
N LYS A 218 -67.01 -34.99 -7.64
CA LYS A 218 -67.36 -36.42 -7.66
C LYS A 218 -68.08 -36.74 -8.97
N ALA A 219 -67.44 -37.53 -9.83
CA ALA A 219 -68.11 -38.19 -10.94
C ALA A 219 -69.13 -39.21 -10.38
N ARG A 220 -70.40 -39.05 -10.73
CA ARG A 220 -71.46 -40.05 -10.53
C ARG A 220 -71.73 -40.73 -11.87
N SER A 221 -71.67 -42.05 -11.83
CA SER A 221 -72.11 -43.02 -12.83
C SER A 221 -73.62 -43.00 -13.02
N GLU A 222 -74.08 -42.92 -14.27
CA GLU A 222 -75.05 -43.83 -14.93
C GLU A 222 -75.17 -43.47 -16.42
#